data_AF-A0A6F9B5R1-F1
#
_entry.id   AF-A0A6F9B5R1-F1
#
_cell.length_a   1.000
_cell.length_b   1.000
_cell.length_c   1.000
_cell.angle_alpha   90.00
_cell.angle_beta   90.00
_cell.angle_gamma   90.00
#
_symmetry.space_group_name_H-M   'P 1'
#
loop_
_entity.id
_entity.type
_entity.pdbx_description
1 polymer ?
#
loop_
_entity_poly.entity_id
_entity_poly.type
_entity_poly.pdbx_seq_one_letter_code
_entity_poly.pdbx_strand_id
1 'polypeptide(L)'
;MAVNVHATSVSCDTLSRHDMLAWLNDSLHLTYTKIEQLCSGAAYCQFMDMLFPGCVLLKKVKFQAKLEHEFIHNFKVLQAAFKRMGVDKIIPVEKLVKGKFQDNFEFVQWFKKFFDANYDGKEYDPLQARQGQDMAPAPNPGDHFSHRPKRTHGPPGPQRMSPTVPKIMPAPQRVLNTTVHVRKTPALARNGGSDAELMELNQQLMELKLTVDGLEKERDFYFSKLRDIELICQEHECDTNPHLSRIMDILYATEDGFAAPDDDEIDEQAHLDQDEY
;
A
#
# COMPACT_ATOMS: atom_id res chain seq x y z
N MET A 1 8.97 28.11 -13.34
CA MET A 1 8.24 27.75 -12.10
C MET A 1 7.21 26.71 -12.48
N ALA A 2 6.94 25.74 -11.61
CA ALA A 2 5.95 24.71 -11.86
C ALA A 2 4.52 25.24 -11.60
N VAL A 3 3.55 24.67 -12.29
CA VAL A 3 2.12 24.82 -12.03
C VAL A 3 1.76 23.90 -10.86
N ASN A 4 1.30 24.47 -9.75
CA ASN A 4 0.84 23.70 -8.60
C ASN A 4 -0.57 23.15 -8.82
N VAL A 5 -0.85 21.98 -8.23
CA VAL A 5 -2.17 21.35 -8.27
C VAL A 5 -2.64 21.04 -6.86
N HIS A 6 -3.91 21.33 -6.60
CA HIS A 6 -4.56 21.08 -5.32
C HIS A 6 -5.68 20.05 -5.51
N ALA A 7 -5.96 19.28 -4.47
CA ALA A 7 -7.13 18.39 -4.47
C ALA A 7 -8.39 19.25 -4.35
N THR A 8 -8.97 19.66 -5.48
CA THR A 8 -10.33 20.17 -5.55
C THR A 8 -11.25 19.01 -5.91
N SER A 9 -12.44 18.94 -5.31
CA SER A 9 -13.48 17.91 -5.50
C SER A 9 -14.05 17.82 -6.93
N VAL A 10 -13.42 18.49 -7.90
CA VAL A 10 -13.75 18.34 -9.31
C VAL A 10 -13.15 17.02 -9.80
N SER A 11 -14.04 16.13 -10.22
CA SER A 11 -13.81 14.77 -10.69
C SER A 11 -12.89 14.73 -11.90
N CYS A 12 -11.58 14.80 -11.66
CA CYS A 12 -10.59 14.25 -12.59
C CYS A 12 -10.39 12.78 -12.25
N ASP A 13 -10.71 11.90 -13.20
CA ASP A 13 -10.61 10.44 -13.12
C ASP A 13 -9.34 10.02 -12.38
N THR A 14 -9.49 9.53 -11.16
CA THR A 14 -8.39 8.98 -10.39
C THR A 14 -7.99 7.65 -11.00
N LEU A 15 -6.76 7.54 -11.49
CA LEU A 15 -6.25 6.29 -12.05
C LEU A 15 -6.32 5.16 -11.02
N SER A 16 -6.69 3.97 -11.51
CA SER A 16 -6.60 2.74 -10.73
C SER A 16 -5.14 2.41 -10.39
N ARG A 17 -4.93 1.53 -9.42
CA ARG A 17 -3.59 0.99 -9.08
C ARG A 17 -2.87 0.42 -10.30
N HIS A 18 -3.58 -0.32 -11.16
CA HIS A 18 -3.00 -0.96 -12.33
C HIS A 18 -2.58 0.06 -13.39
N ASP A 19 -3.44 1.03 -13.68
CA ASP A 19 -3.15 2.08 -14.66
C ASP A 19 -2.01 2.99 -14.19
N MET A 20 -1.95 3.26 -12.88
CA MET A 20 -0.85 4.01 -12.29
C MET A 20 0.49 3.29 -12.47
N LEU A 21 0.54 1.97 -12.22
CA LEU A 21 1.76 1.18 -12.43
C LEU A 21 2.14 1.11 -13.91
N ALA A 22 1.16 0.92 -14.81
CA ALA A 22 1.39 0.94 -16.25
C ALA A 22 2.01 2.28 -16.68
N TRP A 23 1.41 3.41 -16.27
CA TRP A 23 1.95 4.74 -16.56
C TRP A 23 3.39 4.92 -16.07
N LEU A 24 3.70 4.52 -14.84
CA LEU A 24 5.06 4.62 -14.28
C LEU A 24 6.06 3.80 -15.08
N ASN A 25 5.70 2.54 -15.38
CA ASN A 25 6.56 1.60 -16.08
C ASN A 25 6.81 2.02 -17.52
N ASP A 26 5.77 2.47 -18.22
CA ASP A 26 5.87 2.92 -19.60
C ASP A 26 6.65 4.23 -19.71
N SER A 27 6.41 5.18 -18.81
CA SER A 27 7.06 6.50 -18.86
C SER A 27 8.54 6.45 -18.54
N LEU A 28 8.96 5.58 -17.62
CA LEU A 28 10.33 5.53 -17.11
C LEU A 28 11.06 4.22 -17.44
N HIS A 29 10.48 3.33 -18.24
CA HIS A 29 11.00 1.98 -18.50
C HIS A 29 11.34 1.25 -17.19
N LEU A 30 10.33 1.12 -16.32
CA LEU A 30 10.44 0.44 -15.03
C LEU A 30 9.71 -0.90 -15.06
N THR A 31 9.93 -1.70 -14.01
CA THR A 31 9.31 -3.02 -13.82
C THR A 31 8.65 -3.11 -12.45
N TYR A 32 8.02 -2.01 -12.00
CA TYR A 32 7.29 -2.00 -10.74
C TYR A 32 6.01 -2.84 -10.85
N THR A 33 5.79 -3.65 -9.83
CA THR A 33 4.60 -4.49 -9.65
C THR A 33 3.74 -4.02 -8.47
N LYS A 34 4.27 -3.12 -7.65
CA LYS A 34 3.64 -2.60 -6.43
C LYS A 34 3.87 -1.10 -6.31
N ILE A 35 2.85 -0.36 -5.87
CA ILE A 35 2.93 1.10 -5.68
C ILE A 35 3.95 1.47 -4.60
N GLU A 36 4.09 0.60 -3.60
CA GLU A 36 5.02 0.70 -2.49
C GLU A 36 6.47 0.86 -2.95
N GLN A 37 6.82 0.41 -4.17
CA GLN A 37 8.17 0.57 -4.74
C GLN A 37 8.58 2.03 -4.97
N LEU A 38 7.59 2.93 -5.08
CA LEU A 38 7.81 4.38 -5.14
C LEU A 38 8.40 4.94 -3.84
N CYS A 39 8.38 4.18 -2.74
CA CYS A 39 9.00 4.58 -1.48
C CYS A 39 10.49 4.87 -1.61
N SER A 40 11.15 4.36 -2.66
CA SER A 40 12.55 4.65 -2.92
C SER A 40 12.83 6.13 -3.26
N GLY A 41 11.81 6.88 -3.70
CA GLY A 41 11.92 8.26 -4.14
C GLY A 41 12.64 8.48 -5.47
N ALA A 42 13.23 7.43 -6.07
CA ALA A 42 14.05 7.54 -7.28
C ALA A 42 13.21 7.88 -8.52
N ALA A 43 12.05 7.24 -8.69
CA ALA A 43 11.13 7.51 -9.79
C ALA A 43 10.66 8.97 -9.81
N TYR A 44 10.28 9.52 -8.65
CA TYR A 44 9.88 10.93 -8.54
C TYR A 44 11.01 11.89 -8.90
N CYS A 45 12.25 11.59 -8.50
CA CYS A 45 13.40 12.39 -8.90
C CYS A 45 13.59 12.38 -10.43
N GLN A 46 13.38 11.23 -11.05
CA GLN A 46 13.50 11.11 -12.51
C GLN A 46 12.37 11.82 -13.25
N PHE A 47 11.13 11.73 -12.77
CA PHE A 47 10.02 12.51 -13.34
C PHE A 47 10.25 14.02 -13.21
N MET A 48 10.83 14.49 -12.10
CA MET A 48 11.17 15.90 -11.97
C MET A 48 12.23 16.36 -12.97
N ASP A 49 13.22 15.51 -13.28
CA ASP A 49 14.17 15.76 -14.36
C ASP A 49 13.50 15.77 -15.73
N MET A 50 12.56 14.84 -15.97
CA MET A 50 11.74 14.78 -17.18
C MET A 50 10.89 16.04 -17.36
N LEU A 51 10.22 16.52 -16.30
CA LEU A 51 9.38 17.72 -16.36
C LEU A 51 10.24 19.00 -16.52
N PHE A 52 11.31 19.10 -15.74
CA PHE A 52 12.14 20.29 -15.63
C PHE A 52 13.63 19.91 -15.66
N PRO A 53 14.22 19.79 -16.87
CA PRO A 53 15.62 19.41 -17.02
C PRO A 53 16.56 20.30 -16.20
N GLY A 54 17.47 19.66 -15.45
CA GLY A 54 18.43 20.34 -14.58
C GLY A 54 17.89 20.82 -13.23
N CYS A 55 16.61 20.59 -12.90
CA CYS A 55 16.08 20.88 -11.57
C CYS A 55 16.54 19.85 -10.51
N VAL A 56 16.82 18.62 -10.93
CA VAL A 56 17.31 17.51 -10.11
C VAL A 56 18.78 17.21 -10.44
N LEU A 57 19.59 16.93 -9.43
CA LEU A 57 20.93 16.38 -9.64
C LEU A 57 20.84 14.85 -9.72
N LEU A 58 20.50 14.29 -10.90
CA LEU A 58 20.32 12.84 -11.07
C LEU A 58 21.53 12.00 -10.64
N LYS A 59 22.76 12.52 -10.79
CA LYS A 59 23.98 11.87 -10.30
C LYS A 59 24.00 11.61 -8.79
N LYS A 60 23.18 12.32 -8.01
CA LYS A 60 23.03 12.12 -6.55
C LYS A 60 21.90 11.17 -6.21
N VAL A 61 21.03 10.82 -7.16
CA VAL A 61 19.91 9.91 -6.94
C VAL A 61 20.44 8.48 -6.88
N LYS A 62 19.99 7.74 -5.86
CA LYS A 62 20.31 6.32 -5.69
C LYS A 62 19.20 5.48 -6.34
N PHE A 63 19.37 5.14 -7.62
CA PHE A 63 18.39 4.31 -8.35
C PHE A 63 18.30 2.88 -7.82
N GLN A 64 19.39 2.38 -7.27
CA GLN A 64 19.49 1.03 -6.67
C GLN A 64 19.32 1.04 -5.14
N ALA A 65 18.65 2.06 -4.58
CA ALA A 65 18.43 2.15 -3.14
C ALA A 65 17.65 0.94 -2.61
N LYS A 66 18.05 0.42 -1.45
CA LYS A 66 17.39 -0.73 -0.79
C LYS A 66 17.09 -0.49 0.69
N LEU A 67 17.76 0.50 1.30
CA LEU A 67 17.64 0.80 2.72
C LEU A 67 16.90 2.11 2.92
N GLU A 68 16.12 2.22 4.01
CA GLU A 68 15.28 3.38 4.30
C GLU A 68 16.06 4.71 4.29
N HIS A 69 17.27 4.74 4.85
CA HIS A 69 18.10 5.96 4.86
C HIS A 69 18.52 6.40 3.44
N GLU A 70 18.56 5.50 2.47
CA GLU A 70 18.80 5.80 1.06
C GLU A 70 17.57 6.39 0.39
N PHE A 71 16.39 5.90 0.77
CA PHE A 71 15.11 6.46 0.33
C PHE A 71 14.95 7.90 0.84
N ILE A 72 15.26 8.13 2.12
CA ILE A 72 15.27 9.47 2.73
C ILE A 72 16.21 10.40 1.95
N HIS A 73 17.41 9.92 1.58
CA HIS A 73 18.33 10.69 0.75
C HIS A 73 17.73 11.09 -0.60
N ASN A 74 17.10 10.16 -1.32
CA ASN A 74 16.41 10.47 -2.58
C ASN A 74 15.28 11.48 -2.38
N PHE A 75 14.47 11.35 -1.33
CA PHE A 75 13.43 12.34 -1.03
C PHE A 75 13.99 13.72 -0.67
N LYS A 76 15.18 13.82 -0.07
CA LYS A 76 15.85 15.11 0.14
C LYS A 76 16.28 15.76 -1.19
N VAL A 77 16.72 14.96 -2.16
CA VAL A 77 16.98 15.44 -3.53
C VAL A 77 15.68 15.96 -4.17
N LEU A 78 14.58 15.22 -4.02
CA LEU A 78 13.26 15.61 -4.53
C LEU A 78 12.75 16.91 -3.89
N GLN A 79 12.84 17.05 -2.56
CA GLN A 79 12.46 18.27 -1.84
C GLN A 79 13.22 19.50 -2.34
N ALA A 80 14.52 19.35 -2.64
CA ALA A 80 15.32 20.43 -3.20
C ALA A 80 14.85 20.84 -4.60
N ALA A 81 14.42 19.88 -5.44
CA ALA A 81 13.84 20.15 -6.74
C ALA A 81 12.48 20.85 -6.64
N PHE A 82 11.61 20.41 -5.72
CA PHE A 82 10.33 21.06 -5.44
C PHE A 82 10.53 22.53 -5.04
N LYS A 83 11.45 22.78 -4.09
CA LYS A 83 11.79 24.14 -3.67
C LYS A 83 12.31 25.01 -4.83
N ARG A 84 13.16 24.45 -5.70
CA ARG A 84 13.70 25.16 -6.87
C ARG A 84 12.62 25.53 -7.88
N MET A 85 11.64 24.65 -8.07
CA MET A 85 10.55 24.85 -9.03
C MET A 85 9.35 25.61 -8.45
N GLY A 86 9.36 25.91 -7.15
CA GLY A 86 8.24 26.59 -6.47
C GLY A 86 7.03 25.68 -6.24
N VAL A 87 7.26 24.37 -6.07
CA VAL A 87 6.21 23.41 -5.73
C VAL A 87 5.88 23.52 -4.24
N ASP A 88 4.62 23.78 -3.91
CA ASP A 88 4.18 24.04 -2.52
C ASP A 88 3.73 22.77 -1.78
N LYS A 89 3.52 21.66 -2.50
CA LYS A 89 3.17 20.37 -1.90
C LYS A 89 4.24 19.88 -0.94
N ILE A 90 3.83 19.66 0.30
CA ILE A 90 4.66 19.02 1.32
C ILE A 90 4.74 17.51 1.03
N ILE A 91 5.97 17.00 0.97
CA ILE A 91 6.24 15.57 0.78
C ILE A 91 6.26 14.89 2.15
N PRO A 92 5.35 13.93 2.45
CA PRO A 92 5.31 13.22 3.73
C PRO A 92 6.39 12.13 3.80
N VAL A 93 7.66 12.53 3.78
CA VAL A 93 8.82 11.62 3.64
C VAL A 93 8.78 10.47 4.63
N GLU A 94 8.53 10.74 5.91
CA GLU A 94 8.51 9.72 6.97
C GLU A 94 7.47 8.62 6.74
N LYS A 95 6.37 8.93 6.07
CA LYS A 95 5.33 7.95 5.73
C LYS A 95 5.68 7.18 4.46
N LEU A 96 6.13 7.90 3.43
CA LEU A 96 6.45 7.31 2.12
C LEU A 96 7.56 6.28 2.21
N VAL A 97 8.66 6.59 2.92
CA VAL A 97 9.83 5.71 3.03
C VAL A 97 9.55 4.40 3.76
N LYS A 98 8.42 4.30 4.47
CA LYS A 98 7.97 3.05 5.12
C LYS A 98 7.37 2.06 4.12
N GLY A 99 7.20 2.44 2.87
CA GLY A 99 6.67 1.55 1.84
C GLY A 99 5.23 1.13 2.10
N LYS A 100 4.43 1.96 2.78
CA LYS A 100 3.00 1.69 2.98
C LYS A 100 2.22 2.04 1.72
N PHE A 101 1.32 1.16 1.30
CA PHE A 101 0.50 1.34 0.09
C PHE A 101 -0.28 2.65 0.12
N GLN A 102 -1.08 2.90 1.16
CA GLN A 102 -1.98 4.06 1.25
C GLN A 102 -1.25 5.39 1.07
N ASP A 103 -0.19 5.63 1.86
CA ASP A 103 0.58 6.88 1.80
C ASP A 103 1.26 7.07 0.43
N ASN A 104 1.81 6.00 -0.14
CA ASN A 104 2.46 6.06 -1.45
C ASN A 104 1.44 6.25 -2.58
N PHE A 105 0.25 5.65 -2.47
CA PHE A 105 -0.80 5.74 -3.47
C PHE A 105 -1.44 7.14 -3.48
N GLU A 106 -1.70 7.71 -2.31
CA GLU A 106 -2.18 9.10 -2.20
C GLU A 106 -1.18 10.09 -2.83
N PHE A 107 0.12 9.93 -2.53
CA PHE A 107 1.15 10.83 -3.05
C PHE A 107 1.32 10.68 -4.56
N VAL A 108 1.32 9.46 -5.12
CA VAL A 108 1.47 9.27 -6.57
C VAL A 108 0.25 9.76 -7.34
N GLN A 109 -0.97 9.64 -6.80
CA GLN A 109 -2.16 10.24 -7.43
C GLN A 109 -2.04 11.75 -7.57
N TRP A 110 -1.62 12.43 -6.49
CA TRP A 110 -1.33 13.86 -6.57
C TRP A 110 -0.19 14.15 -7.56
N PHE A 111 0.88 13.35 -7.52
CA PHE A 111 2.04 13.54 -8.39
C PHE A 111 1.68 13.37 -9.87
N LYS A 112 0.78 12.44 -10.21
CA LYS A 112 0.28 12.27 -11.58
C LYS A 112 -0.45 13.52 -12.07
N LYS A 113 -1.36 14.07 -11.26
CA LYS A 113 -2.05 15.32 -11.59
C LYS A 113 -1.05 16.47 -11.77
N PHE A 114 -0.03 16.52 -10.92
CA PHE A 114 1.05 17.50 -11.03
C PHE A 114 1.85 17.32 -12.33
N PHE A 115 2.17 16.07 -12.68
CA PHE A 115 2.86 15.74 -13.93
C PHE A 115 2.05 16.19 -15.14
N ASP A 116 0.77 15.82 -15.22
CA ASP A 116 -0.10 16.18 -16.36
C ASP A 116 -0.25 17.68 -16.54
N ALA A 117 -0.29 18.45 -15.44
CA ALA A 117 -0.37 19.90 -15.48
C ALA A 117 0.93 20.59 -15.94
N ASN A 118 2.06 19.88 -15.93
CA ASN A 118 3.38 20.47 -16.20
C ASN A 118 4.11 19.85 -17.39
N TYR A 119 3.68 18.68 -17.88
CA TYR A 119 4.33 18.01 -18.99
C TYR A 119 3.99 18.69 -20.32
N ASP A 120 5.02 19.05 -21.08
CA ASP A 120 4.94 19.76 -22.35
C ASP A 120 5.02 18.83 -23.57
N GLY A 121 5.01 17.50 -23.34
CA GLY A 121 5.06 16.51 -24.42
C GLY A 121 6.45 16.23 -24.97
N LYS A 122 7.52 16.76 -24.37
CA LYS A 122 8.90 16.55 -24.85
C LYS A 122 9.34 15.09 -24.72
N GLU A 123 10.11 14.63 -25.70
CA GLU A 123 10.72 13.30 -25.63
C GLU A 123 11.73 13.22 -24.49
N TYR A 124 11.77 12.07 -23.81
CA TYR A 124 12.67 11.80 -22.71
C TYR A 124 13.16 10.36 -22.79
N ASP A 125 14.48 10.16 -22.79
CA ASP A 125 15.08 8.83 -22.68
C ASP A 125 15.43 8.53 -21.20
N PRO A 126 14.60 7.74 -20.50
CA PRO A 126 14.83 7.45 -19.10
C PRO A 126 16.04 6.54 -18.86
N LEU A 127 16.43 5.71 -19.83
CA LEU A 127 17.57 4.81 -19.70
C LEU A 127 18.88 5.58 -19.84
N GLN A 128 18.95 6.50 -20.81
CA GLN A 128 20.10 7.40 -20.95
C GLN A 128 20.26 8.30 -19.72
N ALA A 129 19.17 8.86 -19.19
CA ALA A 129 19.20 9.69 -17.99
C ALA A 129 19.71 8.94 -16.75
N ARG A 130 19.40 7.63 -16.64
CA ARG A 130 19.94 6.73 -15.62
C ARG A 130 21.34 6.19 -15.91
N GLN A 131 21.93 6.53 -17.06
CA GLN A 131 23.21 5.98 -17.52
C GLN A 131 23.19 4.43 -17.59
N GLY A 132 22.05 3.87 -18.00
CA GLY A 132 21.83 2.43 -18.10
C GLY A 132 21.60 1.71 -16.77
N GLN A 133 21.49 2.43 -15.64
CA GLN A 133 21.11 1.79 -14.38
C GLN A 133 19.62 1.45 -14.39
N ASP A 134 19.30 0.22 -13.95
CA ASP A 134 17.94 -0.13 -13.57
C ASP A 134 17.55 0.59 -12.26
N MET A 135 16.27 0.56 -11.90
CA MET A 135 15.85 0.83 -10.52
C MET A 135 15.82 -0.47 -9.71
N ALA A 136 16.17 -0.39 -8.43
CA ALA A 136 16.17 -1.57 -7.58
C ALA A 136 14.76 -2.21 -7.53
N PRO A 137 14.66 -3.54 -7.67
CA PRO A 137 13.44 -4.26 -7.34
C PRO A 137 13.17 -4.14 -5.84
N ALA A 138 11.89 -4.22 -5.46
CA ALA A 138 11.43 -4.02 -4.08
C ALA A 138 12.21 -4.88 -3.06
N PRO A 139 12.50 -4.37 -1.85
CA PRO A 139 12.71 -5.23 -0.70
C PRO A 139 11.40 -6.00 -0.42
N ASN A 140 11.47 -7.32 -0.24
CA ASN A 140 10.30 -8.09 0.16
C ASN A 140 9.83 -7.66 1.55
N PRO A 141 8.51 -7.47 1.80
CA PRO A 141 7.98 -7.11 3.11
C PRO A 141 8.24 -8.14 4.23
N GLY A 142 8.75 -9.33 3.90
CA GLY A 142 9.10 -10.38 4.86
C GLY A 142 10.54 -10.34 5.39
N ASP A 143 11.43 -9.53 4.80
CA ASP A 143 12.76 -9.31 5.37
C ASP A 143 12.65 -8.22 6.45
N HIS A 144 12.18 -8.62 7.63
CA HIS A 144 12.33 -7.80 8.81
C HIS A 144 13.81 -7.42 8.96
N PHE A 145 14.06 -6.11 8.93
CA PHE A 145 15.33 -5.45 9.25
C PHE A 145 15.80 -5.84 10.66
N SER A 146 16.31 -7.05 10.81
CA SER A 146 17.02 -7.49 12.00
C SER A 146 18.51 -7.29 11.74
N HIS A 147 19.01 -6.17 12.25
CA HIS A 147 20.45 -5.93 12.36
C HIS A 147 21.07 -7.03 13.23
N ARG A 148 21.63 -8.06 12.59
CA ARG A 148 22.74 -8.82 13.17
C ARG A 148 23.99 -8.58 12.33
N PRO A 149 25.05 -8.00 12.89
CA PRO A 149 26.33 -7.93 12.19
C PRO A 149 26.85 -9.36 11.98
N LYS A 150 27.04 -9.74 10.71
CA LYS A 150 27.75 -10.96 10.32
C LYS A 150 29.15 -10.90 10.95
N ARG A 151 29.39 -11.76 11.94
CA ARG A 151 30.74 -11.99 12.47
C ARG A 151 31.60 -12.56 11.35
N THR A 152 32.63 -11.79 11.02
CA THR A 152 33.75 -12.14 10.16
C THR A 152 34.41 -13.44 10.65
N HIS A 153 34.47 -14.43 9.77
CA HIS A 153 35.31 -15.60 9.94
C HIS A 153 36.79 -15.20 9.89
N GLY A 154 37.58 -15.73 10.82
CA GLY A 154 39.02 -15.92 10.66
C GLY A 154 39.45 -17.19 11.41
N PRO A 155 40.69 -17.68 11.26
CA PRO A 155 41.68 -17.55 10.18
C PRO A 155 41.99 -18.94 9.52
N PRO A 156 42.88 -19.05 8.52
CA PRO A 156 43.13 -20.31 7.80
C PRO A 156 44.12 -21.21 8.55
N GLY A 157 43.74 -22.49 8.75
CA GLY A 157 44.63 -23.54 9.28
C GLY A 157 45.23 -24.39 8.16
N PRO A 158 46.54 -24.70 8.19
CA PRO A 158 47.21 -25.43 7.12
C PRO A 158 46.99 -26.95 7.21
N GLN A 159 46.92 -27.58 6.04
CA GLN A 159 46.85 -29.03 5.86
C GLN A 159 48.12 -29.74 6.33
N ARG A 160 47.97 -30.92 6.95
CA ARG A 160 49.04 -31.93 7.00
C ARG A 160 48.48 -33.35 7.04
N MET A 161 49.13 -34.19 6.25
CA MET A 161 48.83 -35.59 5.94
C MET A 161 49.05 -36.55 7.14
N SER A 162 48.30 -37.67 7.12
CA SER A 162 48.46 -38.94 7.86
C SER A 162 49.90 -39.53 7.78
N PRO A 163 50.29 -40.68 8.43
CA PRO A 163 49.50 -41.80 8.96
C PRO A 163 50.05 -42.55 10.23
N THR A 164 49.41 -43.68 10.63
CA THR A 164 50.04 -44.99 11.04
C THR A 164 49.61 -45.62 12.40
N VAL A 165 48.73 -46.65 12.31
CA VAL A 165 48.81 -48.04 12.89
C VAL A 165 48.43 -48.33 14.38
N PRO A 166 47.92 -49.57 14.68
CA PRO A 166 46.89 -49.87 15.69
C PRO A 166 47.38 -50.75 16.86
N LYS A 167 46.54 -50.99 17.89
CA LYS A 167 46.54 -52.25 18.69
C LYS A 167 45.38 -52.37 19.71
N ILE A 168 44.66 -53.51 19.61
CA ILE A 168 44.28 -54.49 20.66
C ILE A 168 43.23 -54.14 21.75
N MET A 169 42.17 -54.98 21.75
CA MET A 169 41.11 -55.26 22.76
C MET A 169 41.67 -55.86 24.09
N PRO A 170 40.93 -56.02 25.24
CA PRO A 170 39.51 -56.40 25.37
C PRO A 170 38.68 -55.81 26.53
N ALA A 171 37.38 -56.18 26.55
CA ALA A 171 36.31 -55.82 27.50
C ALA A 171 36.44 -56.53 28.89
N PRO A 172 35.60 -56.26 29.94
CA PRO A 172 34.15 -56.58 29.93
C PRO A 172 33.19 -55.75 30.83
N GLN A 173 31.87 -55.99 30.62
CA GLN A 173 30.69 -55.84 31.53
C GLN A 173 30.24 -54.42 31.94
N ARG A 174 28.97 -54.08 32.20
CA ARG A 174 27.60 -54.63 32.05
C ARG A 174 26.71 -53.54 32.64
N VAL A 175 25.68 -53.04 31.96
CA VAL A 175 24.30 -52.90 32.51
C VAL A 175 23.34 -52.42 31.42
N LEU A 176 22.21 -53.10 31.38
CA LEU A 176 21.06 -52.82 30.54
C LEU A 176 20.42 -51.50 30.97
N ASN A 177 19.84 -50.75 30.02
CA ASN A 177 18.52 -50.19 30.22
C ASN A 177 17.81 -49.97 28.88
N THR A 178 16.65 -50.62 28.81
CA THR A 178 15.61 -50.56 27.81
C THR A 178 15.01 -49.16 27.71
N THR A 179 14.80 -48.64 26.49
CA THR A 179 13.60 -47.85 26.14
C THR A 179 13.45 -47.72 24.62
N VAL A 180 12.48 -48.49 24.14
CA VAL A 180 11.59 -48.36 22.97
C VAL A 180 11.87 -47.22 21.98
N HIS A 181 12.18 -47.61 20.74
CA HIS A 181 12.04 -46.82 19.52
C HIS A 181 10.58 -46.43 19.26
N VAL A 182 10.31 -45.14 19.09
CA VAL A 182 9.15 -44.66 18.32
C VAL A 182 9.68 -43.97 17.07
N ARG A 183 9.46 -44.61 15.92
CA ARG A 183 9.72 -44.10 14.58
C ARG A 183 8.88 -42.84 14.35
N LYS A 184 9.53 -41.72 14.02
CA LYS A 184 8.85 -40.60 13.35
C LYS A 184 9.01 -40.77 11.84
N THR A 185 7.89 -41.00 11.17
CA THR A 185 7.74 -40.86 9.72
C THR A 185 7.95 -39.39 9.32
N PRO A 186 8.44 -39.12 8.10
CA PRO A 186 8.74 -37.75 7.66
C PRO A 186 7.45 -37.03 7.27
N ALA A 187 7.25 -35.84 7.83
CA ALA A 187 6.18 -34.94 7.43
C ALA A 187 6.42 -34.46 5.99
N LEU A 188 5.40 -34.57 5.15
CA LEU A 188 5.36 -33.99 3.82
C LEU A 188 5.56 -32.48 3.91
N ALA A 189 6.60 -32.01 3.22
CA ALA A 189 6.78 -30.62 2.85
C ALA A 189 5.76 -30.25 1.77
N ARG A 190 4.59 -29.73 2.15
CA ARG A 190 3.71 -28.92 1.30
C ARG A 190 3.01 -27.91 2.20
N ASN A 191 3.40 -26.65 2.10
CA ASN A 191 2.52 -25.46 2.10
C ASN A 191 3.38 -24.20 2.24
N GLY A 192 3.83 -23.67 1.09
CA GLY A 192 4.33 -22.29 0.98
C GLY A 192 3.34 -21.37 0.25
N GLY A 193 2.12 -21.85 -0.06
CA GLY A 193 1.10 -21.10 -0.80
C GLY A 193 -0.03 -20.53 0.07
N SER A 194 -0.35 -21.18 1.18
CA SER A 194 -1.49 -20.79 2.03
C SER A 194 -1.28 -19.47 2.78
N ASP A 195 -0.04 -19.10 3.08
CA ASP A 195 0.25 -17.86 3.82
C ASP A 195 0.15 -16.61 2.93
N ALA A 196 0.57 -16.74 1.66
CA ALA A 196 0.43 -15.69 0.65
C ALA A 196 -1.04 -15.45 0.29
N GLU A 197 -1.81 -16.53 0.12
CA GLU A 197 -3.25 -16.47 -0.16
C GLU A 197 -4.04 -15.94 1.05
N LEU A 198 -3.66 -16.31 2.28
CA LEU A 198 -4.24 -15.74 3.50
C LEU A 198 -3.97 -14.24 3.61
N MET A 199 -2.76 -13.80 3.25
CA MET A 199 -2.39 -12.38 3.26
C MET A 199 -3.16 -11.58 2.20
N GLU A 200 -3.31 -12.14 1.00
CA GLU A 200 -4.10 -11.53 -0.08
C GLU A 200 -5.58 -11.44 0.28
N LEU A 201 -6.16 -12.50 0.86
CA LEU A 201 -7.55 -12.51 1.29
C LEU A 201 -7.79 -11.51 2.43
N ASN A 202 -6.86 -11.41 3.38
CA ASN A 202 -6.93 -10.41 4.46
C ASN A 202 -6.82 -8.98 3.92
N GLN A 203 -6.05 -8.77 2.84
CA GLN A 203 -5.95 -7.48 2.16
C GLN A 203 -7.26 -7.10 1.45
N GLN A 204 -7.90 -8.05 0.76
CA GLN A 204 -9.21 -7.85 0.14
C GLN A 204 -10.30 -7.56 1.19
N LEU A 205 -10.28 -8.26 2.33
CA LEU A 205 -11.20 -7.99 3.44
C LEU A 205 -11.02 -6.58 4.00
N MET A 206 -9.78 -6.10 4.12
CA MET A 206 -9.50 -4.75 4.60
C MET A 206 -9.97 -3.68 3.59
N GLU A 207 -9.75 -3.90 2.29
CA GLU A 207 -10.22 -3.01 1.22
C GLU A 207 -11.75 -2.96 1.16
N LEU A 208 -12.40 -4.11 1.26
CA LEU A 208 -13.85 -4.20 1.28
C LEU A 208 -14.43 -3.48 2.50
N LYS A 209 -13.82 -3.64 3.68
CA LYS A 209 -14.24 -2.90 4.89
C LYS A 209 -14.15 -1.38 4.72
N LEU A 210 -13.08 -0.88 4.11
CA LEU A 210 -12.93 0.55 3.84
C LEU A 210 -13.94 1.05 2.81
N THR A 211 -14.22 0.23 1.79
CA THR A 211 -15.25 0.54 0.79
C THR A 211 -16.63 0.61 1.43
N VAL A 212 -16.95 -0.36 2.30
CA VAL A 212 -18.21 -0.38 3.06
C VAL A 212 -18.31 0.85 3.97
N ASP A 213 -17.27 1.19 4.74
CA ASP A 213 -17.28 2.39 5.59
C ASP A 213 -17.45 3.69 4.78
N GLY A 214 -16.87 3.76 3.58
CA GLY A 214 -17.10 4.86 2.65
C GLY A 214 -18.55 4.93 2.16
N LEU A 215 -19.10 3.79 1.71
CA LEU A 215 -20.47 3.68 1.25
C LEU A 215 -21.50 3.95 2.37
N GLU A 216 -21.21 3.55 3.60
CA GLU A 216 -22.06 3.83 4.76
C GLU A 216 -22.12 5.34 5.06
N LYS A 217 -20.98 6.04 4.97
CA LYS A 217 -20.95 7.51 5.11
C LYS A 217 -21.73 8.20 4.00
N GLU A 218 -21.60 7.73 2.75
CA GLU A 218 -22.38 8.26 1.63
C GLU A 218 -23.87 7.98 1.81
N ARG A 219 -24.26 6.76 2.20
CA ARG A 219 -25.64 6.38 2.54
C ARG A 219 -26.19 7.32 3.61
N ASP A 220 -25.49 7.50 4.72
CA ASP A 220 -25.95 8.33 5.84
C ASP A 220 -26.06 9.80 5.45
N PHE A 221 -25.14 10.28 4.60
CA PHE A 221 -25.18 11.64 4.07
C PHE A 221 -26.41 11.89 3.18
N TYR A 222 -26.71 10.97 2.26
CA TYR A 222 -27.89 11.10 1.40
C TYR A 222 -29.19 10.88 2.17
N PHE A 223 -29.22 9.90 3.08
CA PHE A 223 -30.37 9.65 3.95
C PHE A 223 -30.70 10.88 4.80
N SER A 224 -29.70 11.49 5.44
CA SER A 224 -29.90 12.70 6.25
C SER A 224 -30.50 13.84 5.44
N LYS A 225 -30.04 14.04 4.19
CA LYS A 225 -30.62 15.07 3.28
C LYS A 225 -32.05 14.76 2.89
N LEU A 226 -32.36 13.50 2.58
CA LEU A 226 -33.72 13.09 2.22
C LEU A 226 -34.66 13.23 3.43
N ARG A 227 -34.17 12.94 4.65
CA ARG A 227 -34.92 13.13 5.90
C ARG A 227 -35.20 14.61 6.18
N ASP A 228 -34.22 15.50 5.97
CA ASP A 228 -34.43 16.94 6.09
C ASP A 228 -35.52 17.43 5.11
N ILE A 229 -35.49 16.94 3.86
CA ILE A 229 -36.51 17.27 2.84
C ILE A 229 -37.89 16.75 3.24
N GLU A 230 -37.96 15.52 3.75
CA GLU A 230 -39.20 14.90 4.22
C GLU A 230 -39.82 15.71 5.37
N LEU A 231 -39.03 16.13 6.36
CA LEU A 231 -39.47 16.99 7.46
C LEU A 231 -40.08 18.30 6.94
N ILE A 232 -39.41 18.96 6.00
CA ILE A 232 -39.91 20.19 5.39
C ILE A 232 -41.25 19.95 4.69
N CYS A 233 -41.41 18.83 4.00
CA CYS A 233 -42.66 18.49 3.32
C CYS A 233 -43.80 18.24 4.33
N GLN A 234 -43.54 17.49 5.40
CA GLN A 234 -44.49 17.18 6.48
C GLN A 234 -44.96 18.45 7.21
N GLU A 235 -44.04 19.38 7.53
CA GLU A 235 -44.38 20.65 8.18
C GLU A 235 -45.36 21.52 7.37
N HIS A 236 -45.37 21.37 6.04
CA HIS A 236 -46.17 22.17 5.12
C HIS A 236 -47.33 21.39 4.47
N GLU A 237 -47.69 20.21 4.98
CA GLU A 237 -48.76 19.36 4.43
C GLU A 237 -50.13 20.06 4.39
N CYS A 238 -50.39 21.00 5.30
CA CYS A 238 -51.64 21.76 5.36
C CYS A 238 -51.81 22.79 4.23
N ASP A 239 -50.72 23.18 3.55
CA ASP A 239 -50.73 24.30 2.60
C ASP A 239 -51.22 23.89 1.18
N THR A 240 -51.77 22.67 1.04
CA THR A 240 -52.38 22.12 -0.19
C THR A 240 -51.53 22.39 -1.43
N ASN A 241 -50.23 22.07 -1.36
CA ASN A 241 -49.32 22.20 -2.49
C ASN A 241 -49.16 20.84 -3.18
N PRO A 242 -49.68 20.65 -4.41
CA PRO A 242 -49.62 19.36 -5.12
C PRO A 242 -48.19 18.91 -5.44
N HIS A 243 -47.20 19.82 -5.37
CA HIS A 243 -45.79 19.48 -5.55
C HIS A 243 -45.20 18.75 -4.33
N LEU A 244 -45.70 19.01 -3.11
CA LEU A 244 -45.22 18.33 -1.89
C LEU A 244 -45.63 16.86 -1.90
N SER A 245 -46.88 16.55 -2.26
CA SER A 245 -47.34 15.16 -2.40
C SER A 245 -46.50 14.37 -3.41
N ARG A 246 -46.15 15.00 -4.55
CA ARG A 246 -45.30 14.37 -5.56
C ARG A 246 -43.87 14.10 -5.06
N ILE A 247 -43.34 14.96 -4.18
CA ILE A 247 -42.02 14.73 -3.55
C ILE A 247 -42.11 13.55 -2.57
N MET A 248 -43.17 13.49 -1.77
CA MET A 248 -43.42 12.36 -0.85
C MET A 248 -43.54 11.03 -1.61
N ASP A 249 -44.27 11.00 -2.74
CA ASP A 249 -44.37 9.81 -3.59
C ASP A 249 -43.00 9.31 -4.10
N ILE A 250 -42.05 10.23 -4.36
CA ILE A 250 -40.68 9.88 -4.76
C ILE A 250 -39.88 9.34 -3.58
N LEU A 251 -40.01 9.95 -2.40
CA LEU A 251 -39.27 9.55 -1.19
C LEU A 251 -39.67 8.16 -0.70
N TYR A 252 -40.95 7.78 -0.85
CA TYR A 252 -41.44 6.46 -0.47
C TYR A 252 -41.52 5.45 -1.62
N ALA A 253 -41.02 5.81 -2.81
CA ALA A 253 -40.96 4.86 -3.92
C ALA A 253 -39.98 3.72 -3.60
N THR A 254 -40.46 2.49 -3.66
CA THR A 254 -39.64 1.28 -3.50
C THR A 254 -39.39 0.60 -4.85
N GLU A 255 -38.19 0.04 -5.04
CA GLU A 255 -37.86 -0.78 -6.21
C GLU A 255 -38.26 -2.25 -5.95
N ASP A 256 -38.65 -2.99 -7.00
CA ASP A 256 -39.14 -4.37 -6.90
C ASP A 256 -38.07 -5.28 -6.27
N GLY A 257 -38.25 -5.65 -4.99
CA GLY A 257 -37.30 -6.44 -4.19
C GLY A 257 -36.60 -5.70 -3.04
N PHE A 258 -36.80 -4.38 -2.89
CA PHE A 258 -36.40 -3.60 -1.71
C PHE A 258 -37.66 -3.13 -0.98
N ALA A 259 -38.06 -3.84 0.07
CA ALA A 259 -39.09 -3.34 0.98
C ALA A 259 -38.47 -2.28 1.91
N ALA A 260 -39.23 -1.23 2.23
CA ALA A 260 -38.88 -0.37 3.36
C ALA A 260 -38.78 -1.25 4.62
N PRO A 261 -37.75 -1.08 5.46
CA PRO A 261 -37.72 -1.75 6.76
C PRO A 261 -39.00 -1.38 7.51
N ASP A 262 -39.73 -2.38 8.02
CA ASP A 262 -40.86 -2.10 8.89
C ASP A 262 -40.33 -1.36 10.13
N ASP A 263 -40.89 -0.19 10.44
CA ASP A 263 -40.46 0.71 11.53
C ASP A 263 -40.52 0.07 12.95
N ASP A 264 -40.98 -1.18 13.07
CA ASP A 264 -41.23 -1.87 14.33
C ASP A 264 -39.99 -2.59 14.92
N GLU A 265 -38.87 -2.78 14.18
CA GLU A 265 -37.72 -3.58 14.66
C GLU A 265 -36.55 -2.79 15.25
N ILE A 266 -36.54 -1.45 15.16
CA ILE A 266 -35.38 -0.63 15.58
C ILE A 266 -35.34 -0.40 17.11
N ASP A 267 -36.47 -0.57 17.82
CA ASP A 267 -36.57 -0.19 19.25
C ASP A 267 -36.21 -1.32 20.24
N GLU A 268 -36.14 -2.59 19.83
CA GLU A 268 -35.82 -3.71 20.74
C GLU A 268 -34.32 -3.98 20.89
N GLN A 269 -33.49 -3.67 19.89
CA GLN A 269 -32.06 -4.03 19.93
C GLN A 269 -31.20 -3.07 20.77
N ALA A 270 -31.66 -1.83 20.99
CA ALA A 270 -30.94 -0.84 21.79
C ALA A 270 -31.06 -1.07 23.31
N HIS A 271 -31.99 -1.93 23.75
CA HIS A 271 -32.29 -2.13 25.16
C HIS A 271 -31.59 -3.35 25.80
N LEU A 272 -30.93 -4.22 25.01
CA LEU A 272 -30.32 -5.46 25.52
C LEU A 272 -28.83 -5.35 25.90
N ASP A 273 -28.12 -4.32 25.44
CA ASP A 273 -26.68 -4.16 25.70
C ASP A 273 -26.35 -3.33 26.96
N GLN A 274 -27.36 -2.86 27.70
CA GLN A 274 -27.16 -2.08 28.94
C GLN A 274 -27.26 -2.91 30.24
N ASP A 275 -27.68 -4.17 30.18
CA ASP A 275 -27.90 -5.03 31.34
C ASP A 275 -27.05 -6.31 31.30
N GLU A 276 -25.73 -6.20 31.23
CA GLU A 276 -24.86 -7.26 31.75
C GLU A 276 -23.64 -6.67 32.48
N TYR A 277 -23.71 -6.76 33.80
CA TYR A 277 -22.66 -6.42 34.77
C TYR A 277 -22.00 -7.70 35.28
#